data_AF-A0A6P0U5P3-F1
#
_entry.id   AF-A0A6P0U5P3-F1
#
_cell.length_a   1.000
_cell.length_b   1.000
_cell.length_c   1.000
_cell.angle_alpha   90.00
_cell.angle_beta   90.00
_cell.angle_gamma   90.00
#
_symmetry.space_group_name_H-M   'P 1'
#
loop_
_entity.id
_entity.type
_entity.pdbx_description
1 polymer ?
#
loop_
_entity_poly.entity_id
_entity_poly.type
_entity_poly.pdbx_seq_one_letter_code
_entity_poly.pdbx_strand_id
1 'polypeptide(L)'
;ATESLRKIDPGNQKIIDSLVYLLESTSDDKTRTQAASSLEKIGMGNQKAIDGLVQLLGSNSDEKTRALAAKILEKIGRSNEYAIDGLVQLLGSTSALWIRREVAESLVKIGRGSQKAIDSLVQLLEYIYDDDTGWIAAETLEKLAEAIRKQLMI
;
A
#
# COMPACT_ATOMS: atom_id res chain seq x y z
N ALA A 1 -1.32 -26.13 4.63
CA ALA A 1 -2.73 -26.30 4.21
C ALA A 1 -3.55 -25.03 4.47
N THR A 2 -3.08 -23.88 3.96
CA THR A 2 -3.79 -22.58 4.04
C THR A 2 -3.53 -21.78 2.77
N GLU A 3 -3.46 -22.48 1.62
CA GLU A 3 -3.68 -21.89 0.31
C GLU A 3 -5.19 -21.64 0.22
N SER A 4 -5.66 -20.70 1.04
CA SER A 4 -7.07 -20.34 1.15
C SER A 4 -7.44 -19.66 -0.16
N LEU A 5 -7.79 -20.49 -1.13
CA LEU A 5 -8.85 -20.27 -2.10
C LEU A 5 -10.11 -19.88 -1.31
N ARG A 6 -10.13 -18.68 -0.72
CA ARG A 6 -11.33 -17.86 -0.69
C ARG A 6 -11.64 -17.68 -2.16
N LYS A 7 -12.39 -18.64 -2.72
CA LYS A 7 -13.24 -18.41 -3.87
C LYS A 7 -14.03 -17.18 -3.49
N ILE A 8 -13.56 -16.03 -3.95
CA ILE A 8 -14.34 -14.82 -3.91
C ILE A 8 -15.58 -15.22 -4.69
N ASP A 9 -16.71 -15.26 -4.00
CA ASP A 9 -18.01 -15.48 -4.63
C ASP A 9 -18.04 -14.66 -5.93
N PRO A 10 -18.36 -15.23 -7.09
CA PRO A 10 -18.47 -14.47 -8.34
C PRO A 10 -19.30 -13.18 -8.19
N GLY A 11 -20.30 -13.16 -7.29
CA GLY A 11 -21.02 -11.95 -6.90
C GLY A 11 -20.12 -10.90 -6.25
N ASN A 12 -19.21 -11.30 -5.38
CA ASN A 12 -18.23 -10.43 -4.73
C ASN A 12 -17.17 -9.90 -5.72
N GLN A 13 -16.74 -10.69 -6.71
CA GLN A 13 -15.80 -10.20 -7.73
C GLN A 13 -16.41 -9.07 -8.58
N LYS A 14 -17.69 -9.18 -8.98
CA LYS A 14 -18.39 -8.09 -9.69
C LYS A 14 -18.50 -6.82 -8.87
N ILE A 15 -18.69 -6.95 -7.55
CA ILE A 15 -18.72 -5.79 -6.64
C ILE A 15 -17.34 -5.15 -6.58
N ILE A 16 -16.26 -5.93 -6.43
CA ILE A 16 -14.88 -5.42 -6.47
C ILE A 16 -14.63 -4.68 -7.79
N ASP A 17 -15.01 -5.26 -8.92
CA ASP A 17 -14.86 -4.63 -10.23
C ASP A 17 -15.55 -3.27 -10.31
N SER A 18 -16.78 -3.19 -9.79
CA SER A 18 -17.56 -1.94 -9.78
C SER A 18 -16.95 -0.90 -8.85
N LEU A 19 -16.42 -1.31 -7.70
CA LEU A 19 -15.77 -0.40 -6.75
C LEU A 19 -14.44 0.13 -7.29
N VAL A 20 -13.65 -0.71 -7.97
CA VAL A 20 -12.41 -0.29 -8.65
C VAL A 20 -12.73 0.69 -9.77
N TYR A 21 -13.75 0.41 -10.59
CA TYR A 21 -14.22 1.37 -11.59
C TYR A 21 -14.59 2.72 -10.95
N LEU A 22 -15.29 2.72 -9.80
CA LEU A 22 -15.63 3.97 -9.10
C LEU A 22 -14.39 4.72 -8.61
N LEU A 23 -13.32 4.04 -8.17
CA LEU A 23 -12.06 4.69 -7.80
C LEU A 23 -11.47 5.49 -8.97
N GLU A 24 -11.50 4.90 -10.16
CA GLU A 24 -10.89 5.44 -11.37
C GLU A 24 -11.76 6.51 -12.05
N SER A 25 -13.08 6.30 -12.11
CA SER A 25 -13.98 7.08 -12.96
C SER A 25 -14.48 8.37 -12.32
N THR A 26 -14.53 8.44 -10.99
CA THR A 26 -15.05 9.62 -10.28
C THR A 26 -13.94 10.61 -9.96
N SER A 27 -14.27 11.90 -9.92
CA SER A 27 -13.41 12.96 -9.37
C SER A 27 -13.80 13.37 -7.95
N ASP A 28 -14.84 12.76 -7.38
CA ASP A 28 -15.30 13.06 -6.02
C ASP A 28 -14.56 12.19 -4.99
N ASP A 29 -13.73 12.82 -4.16
CA ASP A 29 -12.93 12.14 -3.15
C ASP A 29 -13.76 11.45 -2.07
N LYS A 30 -14.98 11.93 -1.79
CA LYS A 30 -15.91 11.22 -0.89
C LYS A 30 -16.32 9.88 -1.47
N THR A 31 -16.68 9.85 -2.75
CA THR A 31 -17.00 8.62 -3.48
C THR A 31 -15.79 7.69 -3.54
N ARG A 32 -14.58 8.20 -3.83
CA ARG A 32 -13.34 7.39 -3.81
C ARG A 32 -13.08 6.79 -2.43
N THR A 33 -13.19 7.59 -1.38
CA THR A 33 -13.04 7.15 0.02
C THR A 33 -14.02 6.04 0.38
N GLN A 34 -15.29 6.17 -0.02
CA GLN A 34 -16.30 5.16 0.26
C GLN A 34 -16.09 3.87 -0.53
N ALA A 35 -15.66 3.98 -1.79
CA ALA A 35 -15.30 2.82 -2.60
C ALA A 35 -14.08 2.08 -2.01
N ALA A 36 -13.02 2.80 -1.64
CA ALA A 36 -11.85 2.25 -0.98
C ALA A 36 -12.22 1.55 0.34
N SER A 37 -13.01 2.20 1.20
CA SER A 37 -13.47 1.62 2.47
C SER A 37 -14.33 0.36 2.27
N SER A 38 -15.01 0.26 1.13
CA SER A 38 -15.77 -0.95 0.78
C SER A 38 -14.83 -2.07 0.31
N LEU A 39 -13.80 -1.75 -0.47
CA LEU A 39 -12.75 -2.68 -0.87
C LEU A 39 -11.97 -3.23 0.32
N GLU A 40 -11.74 -2.45 1.37
CA GLU A 40 -11.13 -2.94 2.61
C GLU A 40 -11.86 -4.16 3.19
N LYS A 41 -13.20 -4.14 3.15
CA LYS A 41 -14.04 -5.20 3.75
C LYS A 41 -14.08 -6.46 2.91
N ILE A 42 -14.05 -6.33 1.58
CA ILE A 42 -14.36 -7.44 0.67
C ILE A 42 -13.17 -7.89 -0.19
N GLY A 43 -12.14 -7.04 -0.32
CA GLY A 43 -11.00 -7.19 -1.21
C GLY A 43 -9.74 -7.82 -0.60
N MET A 44 -9.84 -8.46 0.58
CA MET A 44 -8.72 -9.16 1.23
C MET A 44 -8.00 -10.11 0.25
N GLY A 45 -6.73 -9.84 -0.06
CA GLY A 45 -5.91 -10.61 -0.99
C GLY A 45 -6.34 -10.56 -2.46
N ASN A 46 -7.32 -9.73 -2.82
CA ASN A 46 -7.78 -9.61 -4.20
C ASN A 46 -6.86 -8.68 -5.00
N GLN A 47 -6.22 -9.21 -6.04
CA GLN A 47 -5.27 -8.44 -6.84
C GLN A 47 -5.90 -7.20 -7.48
N LYS A 48 -7.13 -7.29 -7.99
CA LYS A 48 -7.78 -6.15 -8.64
C LYS A 48 -8.16 -5.03 -7.67
N ALA A 49 -8.56 -5.39 -6.45
CA ALA A 49 -8.75 -4.43 -5.36
C ALA A 49 -7.42 -3.74 -4.99
N ILE A 50 -6.34 -4.51 -4.92
CA ILE A 50 -4.98 -3.99 -4.67
C ILE A 50 -4.57 -3.03 -5.79
N ASP A 51 -4.72 -3.41 -7.06
CA ASP A 51 -4.36 -2.61 -8.22
C ASP A 51 -5.12 -1.26 -8.23
N GLY A 52 -6.44 -1.29 -8.00
CA GLY A 52 -7.25 -0.07 -7.92
C GLY A 52 -6.84 0.86 -6.78
N LEU A 53 -6.47 0.32 -5.62
CA LEU A 53 -5.96 1.12 -4.51
C LEU A 53 -4.54 1.66 -4.79
N VAL A 54 -3.67 0.91 -5.46
CA VAL A 54 -2.36 1.38 -5.90
C VAL A 54 -2.51 2.55 -6.86
N GLN A 55 -3.43 2.46 -7.82
CA GLN A 55 -3.75 3.59 -8.70
C GLN A 55 -4.27 4.81 -7.91
N LEU A 56 -5.10 4.59 -6.89
CA LEU A 56 -5.57 5.67 -6.03
C LEU A 56 -4.42 6.41 -5.31
N LEU A 57 -3.34 5.71 -4.90
CA LEU A 57 -2.15 6.34 -4.29
C LEU A 57 -1.48 7.37 -5.21
N GLY A 58 -1.47 7.11 -6.52
CA GLY A 58 -0.85 7.95 -7.55
C GLY A 58 -1.81 8.96 -8.20
N SER A 59 -3.07 8.97 -7.79
CA SER A 59 -4.10 9.84 -8.38
C SER A 59 -4.01 11.29 -7.88
N ASN A 60 -4.81 12.16 -8.50
CA ASN A 60 -5.01 13.55 -8.08
C ASN A 60 -5.98 13.73 -6.89
N SER A 61 -6.30 12.65 -6.18
CA SER A 61 -7.11 12.72 -4.96
C SER A 61 -6.46 13.53 -3.86
N ASP A 62 -7.27 14.02 -2.94
CA ASP A 62 -6.77 14.64 -1.72
C ASP A 62 -5.85 13.70 -0.91
N GLU A 63 -5.01 14.34 -0.11
CA GLU A 63 -4.03 13.72 0.76
C GLU A 63 -4.63 12.66 1.71
N LYS A 64 -5.84 12.89 2.22
CA LYS A 64 -6.52 11.99 3.16
C LYS A 64 -6.98 10.71 2.47
N THR A 65 -7.48 10.83 1.25
CA THR A 65 -7.95 9.72 0.42
C THR A 65 -6.77 8.83 0.02
N ARG A 66 -5.63 9.45 -0.36
CA ARG A 66 -4.38 8.72 -0.65
C ARG A 66 -3.82 8.01 0.59
N ALA A 67 -3.82 8.66 1.75
CA ALA A 67 -3.40 8.05 3.01
C ALA A 67 -4.31 6.87 3.43
N LEU A 68 -5.63 7.02 3.24
CA LEU A 68 -6.57 5.93 3.47
C LEU A 68 -6.26 4.72 2.56
N ALA A 69 -5.99 4.95 1.28
CA ALA A 69 -5.62 3.87 0.35
C ALA A 69 -4.36 3.12 0.83
N ALA A 70 -3.34 3.84 1.33
CA ALA A 70 -2.13 3.24 1.88
C ALA A 70 -2.44 2.33 3.08
N LYS A 71 -3.28 2.82 4.00
CA LYS A 71 -3.73 2.06 5.17
C LYS A 71 -4.57 0.83 4.82
N ILE A 72 -5.35 0.89 3.75
CA ILE A 72 -6.13 -0.26 3.29
C ILE A 72 -5.21 -1.30 2.64
N LEU A 73 -4.22 -0.87 1.84
CA LEU A 73 -3.23 -1.75 1.24
C LEU A 73 -2.42 -2.51 2.29
N GLU A 74 -2.07 -1.89 3.42
CA GLU A 74 -1.48 -2.58 4.58
C GLU A 74 -2.31 -3.82 5.00
N LYS A 75 -3.64 -3.69 5.00
CA LYS A 75 -4.57 -4.71 5.50
C LYS A 75 -4.83 -5.80 4.46
N ILE A 76 -5.07 -5.41 3.21
CA ILE A 76 -5.53 -6.34 2.17
C ILE A 76 -4.42 -6.89 1.28
N GLY A 77 -3.27 -6.20 1.23
CA GLY A 77 -2.15 -6.48 0.32
C GLY A 77 -0.91 -7.04 1.01
N ARG A 78 -1.05 -7.75 2.15
CA ARG A 78 0.10 -8.30 2.90
C ARG A 78 1.05 -9.07 1.97
N SER A 79 2.33 -8.67 1.97
CA SER A 79 3.40 -9.23 1.11
C SER A 79 3.16 -9.11 -0.39
N ASN A 80 2.22 -8.27 -0.84
CA ASN A 80 1.98 -8.03 -2.26
C ASN A 80 2.98 -7.00 -2.80
N GLU A 81 3.71 -7.39 -3.85
CA GLU A 81 4.77 -6.56 -4.42
C GLU A 81 4.25 -5.27 -5.07
N TYR A 82 3.08 -5.30 -5.71
CA TYR A 82 2.45 -4.10 -6.30
C TYR A 82 2.03 -3.10 -5.22
N ALA A 83 1.51 -3.60 -4.10
CA ALA A 83 1.18 -2.75 -2.96
C ALA A 83 2.45 -2.10 -2.36
N ILE A 84 3.55 -2.86 -2.24
CA ILE A 84 4.85 -2.35 -1.79
C ILE A 84 5.34 -1.24 -2.72
N ASP A 85 5.37 -1.49 -4.03
CA ASP A 85 5.88 -0.51 -5.01
C ASP A 85 5.03 0.76 -5.02
N GLY A 86 3.70 0.64 -4.95
CA GLY A 86 2.80 1.79 -4.86
C GLY A 86 3.03 2.62 -3.59
N LEU A 87 3.23 1.97 -2.44
CA LEU A 87 3.54 2.65 -1.18
C LEU A 87 4.89 3.36 -1.23
N VAL A 88 5.93 2.75 -1.81
CA VAL A 88 7.25 3.39 -1.99
C VAL A 88 7.14 4.62 -2.90
N GLN A 89 6.37 4.54 -3.98
CA GLN A 89 6.10 5.69 -4.85
C GLN A 89 5.36 6.82 -4.11
N LEU A 90 4.38 6.50 -3.27
CA LEU A 90 3.69 7.49 -2.45
C LEU A 90 4.64 8.15 -1.45
N LEU A 91 5.51 7.37 -0.80
CA LEU A 91 6.52 7.87 0.14
C LEU A 91 7.43 8.92 -0.51
N GLY A 92 7.89 8.66 -1.74
CA GLY A 92 8.76 9.57 -2.50
C GLY A 92 8.08 10.78 -3.13
N SER A 93 6.76 10.73 -3.36
CA SER A 93 6.03 11.77 -4.10
C SER A 93 5.21 12.72 -3.22
N THR A 94 4.86 12.32 -2.00
CA THR A 94 4.08 13.16 -1.10
C THR A 94 4.96 14.20 -0.39
N SER A 95 4.45 15.43 -0.23
CA SER A 95 5.09 16.49 0.56
C SER A 95 4.64 16.48 2.03
N ALA A 96 3.53 15.80 2.34
CA ALA A 96 2.96 15.76 3.66
C ALA A 96 3.70 14.77 4.57
N LEU A 97 4.45 15.28 5.56
CA LEU A 97 5.22 14.47 6.50
C LEU A 97 4.38 13.43 7.26
N TRP A 98 3.14 13.76 7.61
CA TRP A 98 2.25 12.83 8.30
C TRP A 98 1.86 11.63 7.41
N ILE A 99 1.69 11.84 6.09
CA ILE A 99 1.46 10.76 5.12
C ILE A 99 2.70 9.90 4.98
N ARG A 100 3.89 10.52 4.87
CA ARG A 100 5.15 9.76 4.76
C ARG A 100 5.32 8.77 5.92
N ARG A 101 5.02 9.22 7.14
CA ARG A 101 5.07 8.37 8.34
C ARG A 101 4.06 7.23 8.29
N GLU A 102 2.81 7.52 7.92
CA GLU A 102 1.78 6.47 7.81
C GLU A 102 2.15 5.43 6.73
N VAL A 103 2.66 5.88 5.58
CA VAL A 103 3.12 5.00 4.50
C VAL A 103 4.32 4.16 4.92
N ALA A 104 5.29 4.75 5.62
CA ALA A 104 6.43 4.03 6.18
C ALA A 104 6.00 2.94 7.17
N GLU A 105 5.05 3.24 8.07
CA GLU A 105 4.48 2.24 8.98
C GLU A 105 3.78 1.10 8.22
N SER A 106 3.01 1.42 7.18
CA SER A 106 2.38 0.43 6.32
C SER A 106 3.43 -0.43 5.59
N LEU A 107 4.52 0.17 5.10
CA LEU A 107 5.64 -0.54 4.47
C LEU A 107 6.31 -1.55 5.40
N VAL A 108 6.56 -1.19 6.67
CA VAL A 108 7.12 -2.13 7.66
C VAL A 108 6.20 -3.34 7.86
N LYS A 109 4.89 -3.13 7.91
CA LYS A 109 3.92 -4.20 8.17
C LYS A 109 3.66 -5.08 6.95
N ILE A 110 3.54 -4.49 5.77
CA ILE A 110 3.26 -5.19 4.51
C ILE A 110 4.51 -5.89 3.97
N GLY A 111 5.69 -5.28 4.17
CA GLY A 111 6.99 -5.72 3.68
C GLY A 111 7.80 -6.52 4.70
N ARG A 112 7.22 -6.91 5.84
CA ARG A 112 7.92 -7.71 6.86
C ARG A 112 8.43 -9.02 6.25
N GLY A 113 9.75 -9.19 6.16
CA GLY A 113 10.37 -10.35 5.52
C GLY A 113 10.48 -10.26 3.99
N SER A 114 10.14 -9.14 3.39
CA SER A 114 10.17 -8.93 1.94
C SER A 114 11.48 -8.27 1.51
N GLN A 115 12.30 -9.01 0.74
CA GLN A 115 13.48 -8.44 0.09
C GLN A 115 13.10 -7.32 -0.89
N LYS A 116 11.98 -7.48 -1.60
CA LYS A 116 11.44 -6.47 -2.51
C LYS A 116 11.17 -5.13 -1.82
N ALA A 117 10.70 -5.14 -0.57
CA ALA A 117 10.50 -3.90 0.20
C ALA A 117 11.83 -3.19 0.50
N ILE A 118 12.90 -3.96 0.79
CA ILE A 118 14.24 -3.42 0.98
C ILE A 118 14.76 -2.83 -0.33
N ASP A 119 14.70 -3.58 -1.42
CA ASP A 119 15.22 -3.15 -2.71
C ASP A 119 14.54 -1.87 -3.20
N SER A 120 13.21 -1.79 -3.11
CA SER A 120 12.45 -0.60 -3.52
C SER A 120 12.77 0.62 -2.65
N LEU A 121 13.01 0.45 -1.34
CA LEU A 121 13.40 1.57 -0.45
C LEU A 121 14.85 2.02 -0.66
N VAL A 122 15.77 1.10 -0.95
CA VAL A 122 17.15 1.44 -1.33
C VAL A 122 17.13 2.24 -2.62
N GLN A 123 16.37 1.79 -3.61
CA GLN A 123 16.20 2.53 -4.86
C GLN A 123 15.63 3.92 -4.62
N LEU A 124 14.63 4.07 -3.73
CA LEU A 124 14.10 5.40 -3.38
C LEU A 124 15.20 6.33 -2.83
N LEU A 125 16.07 5.82 -1.96
CA LEU A 125 17.16 6.60 -1.38
C LEU A 125 18.21 7.06 -2.41
N GLU A 126 18.40 6.33 -3.50
CA GLU A 126 19.34 6.71 -4.57
C GLU A 126 18.88 7.93 -5.37
N TYR A 127 17.57 8.20 -5.43
CA TYR A 127 16.99 9.25 -6.26
C TYR A 127 16.32 10.39 -5.48
N ILE A 128 16.20 10.26 -4.15
CA ILE A 128 15.56 11.27 -3.30
C ILE A 128 16.58 12.32 -2.84
N TYR A 129 16.23 13.61 -2.99
CA TYR A 129 17.04 14.75 -2.51
C TYR A 129 16.41 15.43 -1.28
N ASP A 130 15.25 14.96 -0.84
CA ASP A 130 14.50 15.48 0.29
C ASP A 130 14.96 14.77 1.58
N ASP A 131 15.61 15.53 2.46
CA ASP A 131 16.22 15.00 3.70
C ASP A 131 15.21 14.27 4.59
N ASP A 132 13.99 14.78 4.71
CA ASP A 132 12.94 14.16 5.53
C ASP A 132 12.51 12.80 4.98
N THR A 133 12.33 12.69 3.67
CA THR A 133 11.99 11.43 2.99
C THR A 133 13.14 10.44 3.08
N GLY A 134 14.38 10.91 2.89
CA GLY A 134 15.58 10.11 3.06
C GLY A 134 15.68 9.52 4.47
N TRP A 135 15.45 10.35 5.50
CA TRP A 135 15.47 9.91 6.89
C TRP A 135 14.37 8.87 7.18
N ILE A 136 13.12 9.13 6.75
CA ILE A 136 12.01 8.19 6.96
C ILE A 136 12.25 6.87 6.21
N ALA A 137 12.76 6.91 4.98
CA ALA A 137 13.05 5.71 4.20
C ALA A 137 14.18 4.88 4.86
N ALA A 138 15.24 5.53 5.36
CA ALA A 138 16.31 4.87 6.09
C ALA A 138 15.82 4.23 7.40
N GLU A 139 14.98 4.92 8.17
CA GLU A 139 14.37 4.37 9.40
C GLU A 139 13.47 3.15 9.07
N THR A 140 12.74 3.22 7.96
CA THR A 140 11.90 2.12 7.47
C THR A 140 12.73 0.89 7.11
N LEU A 141 13.85 1.09 6.41
CA LEU A 141 14.81 0.03 6.08
C LEU A 141 15.40 -0.64 7.32
N GLU A 142 15.78 0.13 8.33
CA GLU A 142 16.29 -0.42 9.60
C GLU A 142 15.26 -1.34 10.26
N LYS A 143 14.00 -0.90 10.35
CA LYS A 143 12.90 -1.70 10.92
C LYS A 143 12.66 -2.98 10.13
N LEU A 144 12.71 -2.93 8.80
CA LEU A 144 12.56 -4.10 7.94
C LEU A 144 13.72 -5.10 8.10
N ALA A 145 14.97 -4.60 8.11
CA ALA A 145 16.16 -5.42 8.30
C ALA A 145 16.15 -6.11 9.67
N GLU A 146 15.76 -5.40 10.73
CA GLU A 146 15.64 -5.96 12.07
C GLU A 146 14.54 -7.03 12.14
N ALA A 147 13.43 -6.84 11.42
CA ALA A 147 12.38 -7.85 11.35
C ALA A 147 12.86 -9.14 10.68
N ILE A 148 13.67 -9.05 9.63
CA ILE A 148 14.29 -10.22 8.95
C ILE A 148 15.27 -10.92 9.91
N ARG A 149 16.14 -10.17 10.57
CA ARG A 149 17.10 -10.73 11.55
C ARG A 149 16.38 -11.54 12.63
N LYS A 150 15.31 -10.99 13.21
CA LYS A 150 14.50 -11.69 14.22
C LYS A 150 13.82 -12.95 13.69
N GLN A 151 13.47 -12.99 12.41
CA GLN A 151 12.85 -14.15 11.79
C GLN A 151 13.83 -15.30 11.55
N LEU A 152 15.12 -15.00 11.36
CA LEU A 152 16.18 -15.99 11.11
C LEU A 152 16.79 -16.57 12.40
N MET A 153 16.53 -16.00 13.57
CA MET A 153 17.04 -16.48 14.87
C MET A 153 16.13 -17.49 15.58
N ILE A 154 15.18 -18.10 14.86
CA ILE A 154 14.22 -19.11 15.38
C ILE A 154 14.47 -20.42 14.63
#